data_AF-A0A954KDJ7-F1
#
_entry.id   AF-A0A954KDJ7-F1
#
_cell.length_a   1.000
_cell.length_b   1.000
_cell.length_c   1.000
_cell.angle_alpha   90.00
_cell.angle_beta   90.00
_cell.angle_gamma   90.00
#
_symmetry.space_group_name_H-M   'P 1'
#
loop_
_entity.id
_entity.type
_entity.pdbx_description
1 polymer ?
#
loop_
_entity_poly.entity_id
_entity_poly.type
_entity_poly.pdbx_seq_one_letter_code
_entity_poly.pdbx_strand_id
1 'polypeptide(L)'
;MSKRHCNWTFTVLAFALMSLRPPGIRADETSSDRSLWRVEFTVDAAEAENVQLIEGRILVEAQDGGILLEDRAGVLWNLTPDRLIRREQTDEDYSRMPAQELADQLRLQIGGTAQIVTTDHYLIATTGSRLHAEWCGALLERLLKAFMGYWRSPELNLNLPDSPLPVVIYPDHESYKCSHCRRGCYVCQSERLLLDEVESCFPV
;
A
#
# COMPACT_ATOMS: atom_id res chain seq x y z
N MET A 1 17.91 -78.16 -13.11
CA MET A 1 17.46 -77.04 -13.97
C MET A 1 16.87 -75.98 -13.06
N SER A 2 17.64 -74.97 -12.65
CA SER A 2 17.86 -73.69 -13.35
C SER A 2 16.61 -72.81 -13.41
N LYS A 3 16.61 -71.76 -12.56
CA LYS A 3 16.15 -70.35 -12.75
C LYS A 3 15.79 -69.78 -11.36
N ARG A 4 16.72 -69.13 -10.67
CA ARG A 4 17.13 -67.70 -10.74
C ARG A 4 16.16 -66.74 -10.03
N HIS A 5 16.66 -66.21 -8.90
CA HIS A 5 16.61 -64.83 -8.38
C HIS A 5 15.30 -64.03 -8.37
N CYS A 6 14.94 -63.44 -7.22
CA CYS A 6 15.28 -62.05 -6.91
C CYS A 6 14.83 -61.69 -5.47
N ASN A 7 15.78 -61.56 -4.54
CA ASN A 7 15.59 -60.92 -3.24
C ASN A 7 15.79 -59.41 -3.45
N TRP A 8 14.75 -58.60 -3.22
CA TRP A 8 14.88 -57.15 -3.23
C TRP A 8 14.99 -56.65 -1.79
N THR A 9 16.22 -56.42 -1.37
CA THR A 9 16.60 -55.70 -0.15
C THR A 9 16.21 -54.23 -0.29
N PHE A 10 15.29 -53.76 0.55
CA PHE A 10 14.99 -52.33 0.69
C PHE A 10 16.10 -51.65 1.49
N THR A 11 17.00 -50.98 0.79
CA THR A 11 17.97 -50.04 1.37
C THR A 11 17.24 -48.76 1.74
N VAL A 12 17.13 -48.46 3.04
CA VAL A 12 16.66 -47.17 3.54
C VAL A 12 17.76 -46.14 3.28
N LEU A 13 17.59 -45.36 2.21
CA LEU A 13 18.42 -44.18 1.95
C LEU A 13 17.90 -43.05 2.84
N ALA A 14 18.64 -42.74 3.91
CA ALA A 14 18.42 -41.55 4.71
C ALA A 14 18.73 -40.32 3.85
N PHE A 15 17.68 -39.74 3.24
CA PHE A 15 17.75 -38.40 2.70
C PHE A 15 17.88 -37.43 3.87
N ALA A 16 19.11 -36.98 4.10
CA ALA A 16 19.37 -35.77 4.87
C ALA A 16 18.69 -34.62 4.13
N LEU A 17 17.46 -34.29 4.53
CA LEU A 17 16.86 -32.99 4.26
C LEU A 17 17.68 -31.97 5.04
N MET A 18 18.77 -31.53 4.41
CA MET A 18 19.44 -30.29 4.73
C MET A 18 18.39 -29.20 4.51
N SER A 19 17.76 -28.78 5.62
CA SER A 19 16.81 -27.68 5.65
C SER A 19 17.55 -26.42 5.25
N LEU A 20 17.59 -26.14 3.94
CA LEU A 20 17.81 -24.82 3.41
C LEU A 20 16.62 -23.97 3.87
N ARG A 21 16.74 -23.46 5.09
CA ARG A 21 15.92 -22.37 5.59
C ARG A 21 16.20 -21.21 4.62
N PRO A 22 15.21 -20.75 3.83
CA PRO A 22 15.42 -19.55 3.03
C PRO A 22 15.93 -18.46 3.96
N PRO A 23 16.83 -17.56 3.50
CA PRO A 23 17.27 -16.44 4.31
C PRO A 23 16.01 -15.72 4.78
N GLY A 24 15.71 -15.89 6.06
CA GLY A 24 14.57 -15.23 6.67
C GLY A 24 14.81 -13.76 6.47
N ILE A 25 13.83 -13.09 5.87
CA ILE A 25 13.67 -11.64 6.01
C ILE A 25 13.59 -11.42 7.53
N ARG A 26 14.74 -11.16 8.16
CA ARG A 26 14.77 -10.38 9.40
C ARG A 26 14.37 -9.00 8.95
N ALA A 27 13.06 -8.74 8.97
CA ALA A 27 12.59 -7.40 9.19
C ALA A 27 13.08 -7.09 10.61
N ASP A 28 14.14 -6.30 10.71
CA ASP A 28 14.39 -5.60 11.96
C ASP A 28 13.21 -4.63 12.05
N GLU A 29 12.18 -5.01 12.80
CA GLU A 29 11.09 -4.11 13.14
C GLU A 29 11.73 -3.03 14.02
N THR A 30 12.21 -1.96 13.40
CA THR A 30 12.55 -0.70 14.07
C THR A 30 11.24 -0.04 14.51
N SER A 31 10.47 -0.76 15.34
CA SER A 31 9.08 -0.54 15.74
C SER A 31 8.89 0.70 16.62
N SER A 32 9.89 1.58 16.76
CA SER A 32 9.74 2.76 17.60
C SER A 32 10.58 3.95 17.16
N ASP A 33 10.92 4.08 15.88
CA ASP A 33 11.44 5.36 15.41
C ASP A 33 10.28 6.35 15.26
N ARG A 34 10.23 7.31 16.20
CA ARG A 34 9.27 8.41 16.20
C ARG A 34 9.77 9.60 15.40
N SER A 35 10.99 9.56 14.85
CA SER A 35 11.53 10.71 14.15
C SER A 35 10.87 10.96 12.80
N LEU A 36 10.71 12.24 12.48
CA LEU A 36 10.32 12.67 11.16
C LEU A 36 11.52 12.62 10.22
N TRP A 37 11.38 11.89 9.12
CA TRP A 37 12.34 11.76 8.04
C TRP A 37 11.87 12.54 6.83
N ARG A 38 12.78 13.31 6.24
CA ARG A 38 12.61 13.96 4.95
C ARG A 38 13.37 13.16 3.90
N VAL A 39 12.67 12.69 2.88
CA VAL A 39 13.21 11.78 1.86
C VAL A 39 12.98 12.35 0.47
N GLU A 40 14.08 12.42 -0.29
CA GLU A 40 14.10 12.78 -1.71
C GLU A 40 14.32 11.52 -2.54
N PHE A 41 13.43 11.29 -3.51
CA PHE A 41 13.53 10.13 -4.39
C PHE A 41 13.04 10.46 -5.80
N THR A 42 13.44 9.64 -6.76
CA THR A 42 12.96 9.73 -8.15
C THR A 42 11.75 8.83 -8.36
N VAL A 43 10.69 9.35 -8.97
CA VAL A 43 9.46 8.58 -9.24
C VAL A 43 9.72 7.41 -10.19
N ASP A 44 10.53 7.66 -11.23
CA ASP A 44 10.95 6.69 -12.22
C ASP A 44 12.47 6.61 -12.25
N ALA A 45 13.03 5.42 -12.00
CA ALA A 45 14.48 5.21 -12.03
C ALA A 45 15.12 5.55 -13.39
N ALA A 46 14.33 5.62 -14.46
CA ALA A 46 14.75 5.98 -15.81
C ALA A 46 14.76 7.51 -16.07
N GLU A 47 14.01 8.30 -15.30
CA GLU A 47 13.84 9.74 -15.50
C GLU A 47 14.29 10.52 -14.26
N ALA A 48 15.59 10.81 -14.20
CA ALA A 48 16.23 11.50 -13.08
C ALA A 48 15.70 12.93 -12.81
N GLU A 49 14.86 13.49 -13.68
CA GLU A 49 14.29 14.83 -13.52
C GLU A 49 13.02 14.87 -12.65
N ASN A 50 12.38 13.73 -12.37
CA ASN A 50 11.15 13.70 -11.57
C ASN A 50 11.44 13.37 -10.11
N VAL A 51 12.05 14.32 -9.42
CA VAL A 51 12.39 14.23 -7.98
C VAL A 51 11.18 14.65 -7.14
N GLN A 52 10.83 13.81 -6.17
CA GLN A 52 9.80 14.09 -5.17
C GLN A 52 10.41 14.15 -3.77
N LEU A 53 9.87 15.07 -2.97
CA LEU A 53 10.19 15.26 -1.56
C LEU A 53 9.00 14.82 -0.72
N ILE A 54 9.22 13.88 0.20
CA ILE A 54 8.19 13.40 1.13
C ILE A 54 8.71 13.43 2.55
N GLU A 55 7.82 13.78 3.48
CA GLU A 55 8.06 13.74 4.91
C GLU A 55 7.24 12.61 5.55
N GLY A 56 7.89 11.78 6.36
CA GLY A 56 7.29 10.58 6.90
C GLY A 56 8.12 9.92 7.99
N ARG A 57 7.72 8.74 8.44
CA ARG A 57 8.53 7.88 9.31
C ARG A 57 8.96 6.62 8.58
N ILE A 58 10.17 6.16 8.86
CA ILE A 58 10.65 4.87 8.35
C ILE A 58 10.06 3.76 9.22
N LEU A 59 9.28 2.86 8.62
CA LEU A 59 8.70 1.72 9.30
C LEU A 59 9.65 0.52 9.30
N VAL A 60 10.28 0.26 8.15
CA VAL A 60 11.16 -0.89 7.94
C VAL A 60 12.29 -0.49 7.00
N GLU A 61 13.51 -0.91 7.32
CA GLU A 61 14.65 -0.92 6.40
C GLU A 61 14.93 -2.38 6.03
N ALA A 62 14.87 -2.69 4.73
CA ALA A 62 15.13 -4.01 4.20
C ALA A 62 16.64 -4.28 4.11
N GLN A 63 17.02 -5.56 4.04
CA GLN A 63 18.45 -5.96 4.03
C GLN A 63 19.21 -5.49 2.78
N ASP A 64 18.48 -5.20 1.70
CA ASP A 64 19.00 -4.63 0.47
C ASP A 64 19.15 -3.10 0.53
N GLY A 65 18.77 -2.47 1.64
CA GLY A 65 18.76 -1.01 1.83
C GLY A 65 17.48 -0.34 1.35
N GLY A 66 16.46 -1.10 0.95
CA GLY A 66 15.13 -0.57 0.65
C GLY A 66 14.43 -0.05 1.90
N ILE A 67 13.57 0.96 1.76
CA ILE A 67 12.90 1.62 2.88
C ILE A 67 11.40 1.61 2.65
N LEU A 68 10.65 1.19 3.67
CA LEU A 68 9.21 1.40 3.76
C LEU A 68 8.95 2.67 4.57
N LEU A 69 8.59 3.75 3.89
CA LEU A 69 8.29 5.05 4.50
C LEU A 69 6.76 5.23 4.60
N GLU A 70 6.26 5.63 5.76
CA GLU A 70 4.89 6.10 5.92
C GLU A 70 4.87 7.63 5.93
N ASP A 71 4.20 8.25 4.96
CA ASP A 71 4.08 9.70 4.92
C ASP A 71 3.11 10.25 5.99
N ARG A 72 3.02 11.57 6.12
CA ARG A 72 2.10 12.20 7.07
C ARG A 72 0.62 12.00 6.72
N ALA A 73 0.27 11.64 5.49
CA ALA A 73 -1.09 11.29 5.07
C ALA A 73 -1.43 9.80 5.35
N GLY A 74 -0.46 9.00 5.79
CA GLY A 74 -0.60 7.57 6.05
C GLY A 74 -0.42 6.69 4.81
N VAL A 75 0.12 7.22 3.72
CA VAL A 75 0.48 6.45 2.51
C VAL A 75 1.81 5.75 2.75
N LEU A 76 1.88 4.49 2.34
CA LEU A 76 3.09 3.68 2.39
C LEU A 76 3.85 3.77 1.07
N TRP A 77 5.11 4.17 1.16
CA TRP A 77 6.04 4.32 0.05
C TRP A 77 7.12 3.24 0.18
N ASN A 78 7.18 2.36 -0.82
CA ASN A 78 8.26 1.38 -0.94
C ASN A 78 9.38 1.98 -1.81
N LEU A 79 10.45 2.45 -1.17
CA LEU A 79 11.56 3.11 -1.82
C LEU A 79 12.74 2.15 -1.94
N THR A 80 13.11 1.82 -3.18
CA THR A 80 14.29 1.01 -3.45
C THR A 80 15.56 1.88 -3.44
N PRO A 81 16.74 1.31 -3.13
CA PRO A 81 17.98 2.09 -3.03
C PRO A 81 18.34 2.87 -4.29
N ASP A 82 17.99 2.34 -5.47
CA ASP A 82 18.24 2.97 -6.78
C ASP A 82 17.39 4.22 -7.03
N ARG A 83 16.28 4.38 -6.32
CA ARG A 83 15.39 5.55 -6.43
C ARG A 83 15.66 6.59 -5.35
N LEU A 84 16.35 6.21 -4.27
CA LEU A 84 16.61 7.07 -3.12
C LEU A 84 17.77 8.03 -3.44
N ILE A 85 17.49 9.33 -3.46
CA ILE A 85 18.51 10.36 -3.67
C ILE A 85 19.11 10.78 -2.32
N ARG A 86 18.25 11.10 -1.36
CA ARG A 86 18.65 11.59 -0.04
C ARG A 86 17.63 11.23 1.02
N ARG A 87 18.09 10.91 2.22
CA ARG A 87 17.27 10.86 3.43
C ARG A 87 17.90 11.71 4.52
N GLU A 88 17.09 12.46 5.25
CA GLU A 88 17.51 13.31 6.35
C GLU A 88 16.55 13.15 7.53
N GLN A 89 17.10 12.88 8.70
CA GLN A 89 16.33 12.86 9.94
C GLN A 89 16.17 14.30 10.42
N THR A 90 14.93 14.70 10.72
CA THR A 90 14.61 16.00 11.31
C THR A 90 14.58 15.87 12.83
N ASP A 91 14.80 16.97 13.54
CA ASP A 91 14.69 17.05 15.01
C ASP A 91 13.22 17.00 15.52
N GLU A 92 12.26 16.84 14.61
CA GLU A 92 10.82 16.80 14.90
C GLU A 92 10.30 15.35 15.04
N ASP A 93 9.31 15.17 15.91
CA ASP A 93 8.58 13.91 16.01
C ASP A 93 7.57 13.78 14.87
N TYR A 94 7.51 12.59 14.27
CA TYR A 94 6.50 12.23 13.30
C TYR A 94 5.11 12.30 13.92
N SER A 95 4.25 13.10 13.30
CA SER A 95 2.81 13.07 13.52
C SER A 95 2.10 13.00 12.18
N ARG A 96 1.07 12.14 12.12
CA ARG A 96 0.10 12.18 11.04
C ARG A 96 -0.53 13.56 10.93
N MET A 97 -0.94 13.86 9.71
CA MET A 97 -1.61 15.09 9.35
C MET A 97 -2.95 15.20 10.10
N PRO A 98 -3.28 16.37 10.68
CA PRO A 98 -4.58 16.58 11.30
C PRO A 98 -5.69 16.43 10.26
N ALA A 99 -6.87 15.99 10.71
CA ALA A 99 -8.01 15.70 9.83
C ALA A 99 -8.35 16.83 8.86
N GLN A 100 -8.26 18.09 9.30
CA GLN A 100 -8.56 19.23 8.45
C GLN A 100 -7.54 19.40 7.31
N GLU A 101 -6.25 19.26 7.60
CA GLU A 101 -5.19 19.36 6.58
C GLU A 101 -5.28 18.17 5.61
N LEU A 102 -5.62 16.97 6.11
CA LEU A 102 -5.87 15.79 5.28
C LEU A 102 -7.09 16.01 4.36
N ALA A 103 -8.15 16.63 4.87
CA ALA A 103 -9.32 16.99 4.06
C ALA A 103 -8.94 17.93 2.91
N ASP A 104 -8.14 18.96 3.20
CA ASP A 104 -7.70 19.93 2.21
C ASP A 104 -6.77 19.30 1.17
N GLN A 105 -5.85 18.41 1.59
CA GLN A 105 -5.03 17.63 0.67
C GLN A 105 -5.88 16.73 -0.24
N LEU A 106 -6.87 16.00 0.31
CA LEU A 106 -7.75 15.16 -0.50
C LEU A 106 -8.60 15.96 -1.49
N ARG A 107 -9.10 17.15 -1.09
CA ARG A 107 -9.81 18.05 -2.01
C ARG A 107 -8.91 18.44 -3.19
N LEU A 108 -7.66 18.81 -2.92
CA LEU A 108 -6.72 19.14 -3.99
C LEU A 108 -6.42 17.93 -4.89
N GLN A 109 -6.30 16.74 -4.32
CA GLN A 109 -5.93 15.52 -5.04
C GLN A 109 -7.04 14.95 -5.93
N ILE A 110 -8.31 15.09 -5.55
CA ILE A 110 -9.46 14.47 -6.25
C ILE A 110 -10.18 15.50 -7.13
N GLY A 111 -10.02 16.79 -6.82
CA GLY A 111 -10.64 17.92 -7.50
C GLY A 111 -11.28 18.84 -6.48
N GLY A 112 -10.95 20.14 -6.51
CA GLY A 112 -11.26 21.09 -5.44
C GLY A 112 -12.75 21.29 -5.10
N THR A 113 -13.66 20.69 -5.87
CA THR A 113 -15.11 20.64 -5.60
C THR A 113 -15.54 19.43 -4.78
N ALA A 114 -14.62 18.55 -4.37
CA ALA A 114 -14.92 17.39 -3.55
C ALA A 114 -15.54 17.80 -2.21
N GLN A 115 -16.64 17.14 -1.87
CA GLN A 115 -17.31 17.28 -0.58
C GLN A 115 -16.63 16.38 0.44
N ILE A 116 -16.48 16.87 1.65
CA ILE A 116 -15.86 16.11 2.75
C ILE A 116 -16.93 15.75 3.77
N VAL A 117 -16.97 14.48 4.12
CA VAL A 117 -17.80 13.90 5.17
C VAL A 117 -16.87 13.24 6.18
N THR A 118 -16.94 13.64 7.44
CA THR A 118 -16.11 13.07 8.51
C THR A 118 -16.96 12.22 9.43
N THR A 119 -16.33 11.17 9.95
CA THR A 119 -16.86 10.27 10.99
C THR A 119 -15.82 10.14 12.11
N ASP A 120 -16.03 9.26 13.08
CA ASP A 120 -15.10 9.08 14.18
C ASP A 120 -13.75 8.52 13.71
N HIS A 121 -13.77 7.60 12.73
CA HIS A 121 -12.57 6.88 12.26
C HIS A 121 -12.27 7.08 10.77
N TYR A 122 -13.14 7.76 10.02
CA TYR A 122 -12.96 7.96 8.57
C TYR A 122 -13.15 9.41 8.14
N LEU A 123 -12.36 9.80 7.14
CA LEU A 123 -12.47 11.05 6.41
C LEU A 123 -12.78 10.74 4.96
N ILE A 124 -14.00 11.05 4.54
CA ILE A 124 -14.55 10.65 3.25
C ILE A 124 -14.58 11.86 2.32
N ALA A 125 -13.83 11.79 1.22
CA ALA A 125 -13.89 12.75 0.12
C ALA A 125 -14.74 12.18 -1.01
N THR A 126 -15.77 12.92 -1.44
CA THR A 126 -16.68 12.49 -2.50
C THR A 126 -16.87 13.57 -3.56
N THR A 127 -16.82 13.16 -4.83
CA THR A 127 -17.28 13.98 -5.96
C THR A 127 -18.71 13.64 -6.37
N GLY A 128 -19.32 12.63 -5.72
CA GLY A 128 -20.70 12.22 -5.92
C GLY A 128 -21.66 12.80 -4.87
N SER A 129 -22.66 12.00 -4.48
CA SER A 129 -23.69 12.41 -3.52
C SER A 129 -23.17 12.43 -2.07
N ARG A 130 -23.37 13.55 -1.37
CA ARG A 130 -23.11 13.68 0.07
C ARG A 130 -23.83 12.63 0.90
N LEU A 131 -25.13 12.46 0.63
CA LEU A 131 -25.99 11.55 1.38
C LEU A 131 -25.49 10.10 1.27
N HIS A 132 -25.00 9.73 0.08
CA HIS A 132 -24.39 8.43 -0.13
C HIS A 132 -23.10 8.28 0.68
N ALA A 133 -22.24 9.31 0.70
CA ALA A 133 -21.02 9.31 1.51
C ALA A 133 -21.29 9.22 3.01
N GLU A 134 -22.30 9.94 3.53
CA GLU A 134 -22.75 9.84 4.92
C GLU A 134 -23.25 8.42 5.27
N TRP A 135 -24.02 7.81 4.36
CA TRP A 135 -24.46 6.42 4.53
C TRP A 135 -23.30 5.43 4.52
N CYS A 136 -22.35 5.59 3.60
CA CYS A 136 -21.13 4.78 3.56
C CYS A 136 -20.30 4.95 4.85
N GLY A 137 -20.18 6.18 5.37
CA GLY A 137 -19.49 6.43 6.63
C GLY A 137 -20.12 5.68 7.80
N ALA A 138 -21.45 5.76 7.94
CA ALA A 138 -22.17 5.02 8.98
C ALA A 138 -22.03 3.49 8.82
N LEU A 139 -21.96 2.99 7.58
CA LEU A 139 -21.70 1.57 7.31
C LEU A 139 -20.29 1.15 7.73
N LEU A 140 -19.27 1.94 7.39
CA LEU A 140 -17.88 1.67 7.76
C LEU A 140 -17.67 1.66 9.27
N GLU A 141 -18.28 2.59 10.00
CA GLU A 141 -18.24 2.63 11.46
C GLU A 141 -18.84 1.37 12.10
N ARG A 142 -19.97 0.90 11.55
CA ARG A 142 -20.60 -0.35 12.00
C ARG A 142 -19.72 -1.57 11.72
N LEU A 143 -19.06 -1.60 10.56
CA LEU A 143 -18.14 -2.67 10.19
C LEU A 143 -16.91 -2.67 11.10
N LEU A 144 -16.31 -1.51 11.37
CA LEU A 144 -15.18 -1.37 12.28
C LEU A 144 -15.55 -1.86 13.68
N LYS A 145 -16.71 -1.45 14.21
CA LYS A 145 -17.19 -1.92 15.50
C LYS A 145 -17.36 -3.44 15.56
N ALA A 146 -17.93 -4.03 14.51
CA ALA A 146 -18.09 -5.49 14.41
C ALA A 146 -16.75 -6.21 14.31
N PHE A 147 -15.82 -5.68 13.50
CA PHE A 147 -14.46 -6.20 13.35
C PHE A 147 -13.71 -6.20 14.68
N MET A 148 -13.67 -5.06 15.38
CA MET A 148 -13.04 -4.93 16.69
C MET A 148 -13.69 -5.84 17.73
N GLY A 149 -15.02 -6.02 17.66
CA GLY A 149 -15.75 -6.93 18.54
C GLY A 149 -15.41 -8.40 18.30
N TYR A 150 -15.34 -8.81 17.04
CA TYR A 150 -15.06 -10.20 16.65
C TYR A 150 -13.63 -10.62 17.01
N TRP A 151 -12.66 -9.76 16.74
CA TRP A 151 -11.24 -10.06 16.95
C TRP A 151 -10.73 -9.73 18.36
N ARG A 152 -11.63 -9.39 19.29
CA ARG A 152 -11.25 -9.08 20.66
C ARG A 152 -10.79 -10.34 21.38
N SER A 153 -9.48 -10.51 21.52
CA SER A 153 -8.87 -11.55 22.34
C SER A 153 -7.79 -10.96 23.26
N PRO A 154 -7.50 -11.59 24.41
CA PRO A 154 -6.39 -11.16 25.28
C PRO A 154 -5.01 -11.25 24.60
N GLU A 155 -4.88 -12.06 23.55
CA GLU A 155 -3.63 -12.33 22.83
C GLU A 155 -3.42 -11.38 21.65
N LEU A 156 -4.47 -10.67 21.22
CA LEU A 156 -4.45 -9.79 20.05
C LEU A 156 -4.87 -8.36 20.45
N ASN A 157 -3.88 -7.48 20.59
CA ASN A 157 -4.11 -6.06 20.85
C ASN A 157 -4.37 -5.32 19.53
N LEU A 158 -5.64 -5.20 19.16
CA LEU A 158 -6.05 -4.31 18.08
C LEU A 158 -6.23 -2.89 18.61
N ASN A 159 -5.52 -1.95 18.01
CA ASN A 159 -5.66 -0.53 18.29
C ASN A 159 -6.55 0.13 17.23
N LEU A 160 -7.35 1.09 17.67
CA LEU A 160 -8.03 1.99 16.75
C LEU A 160 -6.99 2.88 16.05
N PRO A 161 -7.27 3.35 14.83
CA PRO A 161 -6.38 4.26 14.15
C PRO A 161 -6.30 5.59 14.92
N ASP A 162 -5.09 6.09 15.16
CA ASP A 162 -4.85 7.37 15.86
C ASP A 162 -5.30 8.59 15.04
N SER A 163 -5.61 8.41 13.76
CA SER A 163 -6.06 9.46 12.84
C SER A 163 -7.09 8.89 11.87
N PRO A 164 -8.07 9.70 11.42
CA PRO A 164 -9.13 9.21 10.55
C PRO A 164 -8.56 8.72 9.22
N LEU A 165 -9.05 7.56 8.78
CA LEU A 165 -8.60 6.93 7.55
C LEU A 165 -9.23 7.63 6.33
N PRO A 166 -8.43 8.01 5.31
CA PRO A 166 -8.95 8.65 4.11
C PRO A 166 -9.73 7.64 3.26
N VAL A 167 -10.91 8.03 2.81
CA VAL A 167 -11.78 7.26 1.91
C VAL A 167 -12.18 8.15 0.74
N VAL A 168 -12.08 7.64 -0.48
CA VAL A 168 -12.48 8.39 -1.69
C VAL A 168 -13.66 7.70 -2.36
N ILE A 169 -14.73 8.45 -2.59
CA ILE A 169 -15.94 7.96 -3.26
C ILE A 169 -16.14 8.73 -4.57
N TYR A 170 -16.15 8.00 -5.67
CA TYR A 170 -16.47 8.55 -7.00
C TYR A 170 -17.95 8.33 -7.33
N PRO A 171 -18.56 9.20 -8.15
CA PRO A 171 -19.96 9.04 -8.58
C PRO A 171 -20.16 7.82 -9.48
N ASP A 172 -19.14 7.45 -10.25
CA ASP A 172 -19.19 6.37 -11.23
C ASP A 172 -17.81 5.73 -11.47
N HIS A 173 -17.83 4.62 -12.19
CA HIS A 173 -16.65 3.82 -12.50
C HIS A 173 -15.67 4.53 -13.45
N GLU A 174 -16.15 5.33 -14.40
CA GLU A 174 -15.29 6.08 -15.33
C GLU A 174 -14.56 7.21 -14.62
N SER A 175 -15.22 7.90 -13.69
CA SER A 175 -14.60 8.88 -12.79
C SER A 175 -13.48 8.24 -11.96
N TYR A 176 -13.71 7.04 -11.43
CA TYR A 176 -12.68 6.26 -10.73
C TYR A 176 -11.50 5.90 -11.65
N LYS A 177 -11.78 5.37 -12.86
CA LYS A 177 -10.74 5.04 -13.85
C LYS A 177 -9.93 6.26 -14.28
N CYS A 178 -10.58 7.36 -14.63
CA CYS A 178 -9.93 8.59 -15.06
C CYS A 178 -9.00 9.15 -13.97
N SER A 179 -9.42 9.10 -12.69
CA SER A 179 -8.59 9.53 -11.56
C SER A 179 -7.30 8.71 -11.43
N HIS A 180 -7.34 7.42 -11.73
CA HIS A 180 -6.18 6.52 -11.67
C HIS A 180 -5.28 6.65 -12.90
N CYS A 181 -5.83 6.84 -14.11
CA CYS A 181 -4.98 7.02 -15.29
C CYS A 181 -4.21 8.37 -15.26
N ARG A 182 -4.71 9.42 -14.57
CA ARG A 182 -3.95 10.69 -14.40
C ARG A 182 -2.70 10.57 -13.52
N ARG A 183 -2.62 9.55 -12.65
CA ARG A 183 -1.49 9.37 -11.71
C ARG A 183 -0.43 8.38 -12.22
N GLY A 184 -0.38 8.13 -13.53
CA GLY A 184 0.64 7.24 -14.10
C GLY A 184 0.46 5.77 -13.66
N CYS A 185 -0.77 5.26 -13.68
CA CYS A 185 -1.02 3.85 -13.37
C CYS A 185 -0.68 2.95 -14.58
N TYR A 186 0.27 2.02 -14.41
CA TYR A 186 0.63 0.97 -15.37
C TYR A 186 -0.58 0.12 -15.83
N VAL A 187 -1.63 0.02 -15.02
CA VAL A 187 -2.83 -0.78 -15.35
C VAL A 187 -3.62 -0.21 -16.54
N CYS A 188 -3.58 1.11 -16.78
CA CYS A 188 -4.22 1.68 -17.99
C CYS A 188 -3.38 1.47 -19.27
N GLN A 189 -2.08 1.14 -19.18
CA GLN A 189 -1.26 0.86 -20.36
C GLN A 189 -1.59 -0.50 -20.99
N SER A 190 -1.90 -1.53 -20.19
CA SER A 190 -2.23 -2.86 -20.74
C SER A 190 -3.60 -2.89 -21.43
N GLU A 191 -4.58 -2.10 -20.96
CA GLU A 191 -5.91 -2.04 -21.59
C GLU A 191 -5.89 -1.16 -22.86
N ARG A 192 -4.99 -0.16 -22.95
CA ARG A 192 -4.77 0.62 -24.17
C ARG A 192 -4.04 -0.17 -25.26
N LEU A 193 -3.06 -1.01 -24.90
CA LEU A 193 -2.39 -1.90 -25.86
C LEU A 193 -3.32 -2.97 -26.46
N LEU A 194 -4.30 -3.45 -25.68
CA LEU A 194 -5.29 -4.42 -26.18
C LEU A 194 -6.37 -3.80 -27.06
N LEU A 195 -6.64 -2.50 -26.96
CA LEU A 195 -7.60 -1.82 -27.84
C LEU A 195 -6.94 -1.32 -29.13
N ASP A 196 -5.68 -0.91 -29.08
CA ASP A 196 -4.91 -0.52 -30.28
C ASP A 196 -4.57 -1.73 -31.18
N GLU A 197 -4.37 -2.93 -30.62
CA GLU A 197 -4.15 -4.15 -31.44
C GLU A 197 -5.41 -4.64 -32.16
N VAL A 198 -6.60 -4.41 -31.60
CA VAL A 198 -7.88 -4.86 -32.20
C VAL A 198 -8.32 -3.97 -33.37
N GLU A 199 -8.02 -2.67 -33.35
CA GLU A 199 -8.32 -1.77 -34.48
C GLU A 199 -7.40 -2.02 -35.70
N SER A 200 -6.26 -2.70 -35.52
CA SER A 200 -5.36 -3.08 -36.63
C SER A 200 -5.84 -4.31 -37.43
N CYS A 201 -6.80 -5.08 -36.89
CA CYS A 201 -7.23 -6.35 -37.48
C CYS A 201 -8.58 -6.28 -38.23
N PHE A 202 -9.28 -5.14 -38.21
CA PHE A 202 -10.48 -4.91 -39.01
C PHE A 202 -10.47 -3.53 -39.68
N PRO A 203 -9.82 -3.37 -40.84
CA PRO A 203 -10.08 -2.24 -41.71
C PRO A 203 -11.44 -2.42 -42.40
N VAL A 204 -12.28 -1.38 -42.33
CA VAL A 204 -13.45 -1.19 -43.21
C VAL A 204 -12.97 -0.81 -44.62
#